data_AF-A0A975BIW5-F1
#
_entry.id   AF-A0A975BIW5-F1
#
_cell.length_a   1.000
_cell.length_b   1.000
_cell.length_c   1.000
_cell.angle_alpha   90.00
_cell.angle_beta   90.00
_cell.angle_gamma   90.00
#
_symmetry.space_group_name_H-M   'P 1'
#
loop_
_entity.id
_entity.type
_entity.pdbx_description
1 polymer ?
#
loop_
_entity_poly.entity_id
_entity_poly.type
_entity_poly.pdbx_seq_one_letter_code
_entity_poly.pdbx_strand_id
1 'polypeptide(L)'
;MFKYFIGLGVLFMVAACSLPIQTTVKVPPDVKDFLGDQMISVIAAPERVESFRVNAEQEKASSEALAGFPISKQGPNLNEEQLKKIQSLIFDENSYHFGIEKSCKFRPEVGLKFIKGGEAVVILLSFSCDLWLFAQGDDEKIEDSDPVREELIELAYSLFPLAK
;
A
#
# COMPACT_ATOMS: atom_id res chain seq x y z
N MET A 1 -45.94 30.13 -47.94
CA MET A 1 -45.07 31.17 -47.36
C MET A 1 -45.26 31.13 -45.85
N PHE A 2 -44.41 30.44 -45.09
CA PHE A 2 -44.18 30.67 -43.65
C PHE A 2 -42.98 29.82 -43.23
N LYS A 3 -41.87 30.49 -42.93
CA LYS A 3 -40.63 29.92 -42.38
C LYS A 3 -40.80 29.85 -40.85
N TYR A 4 -40.53 28.70 -40.24
CA TYR A 4 -40.30 28.60 -38.80
C TYR A 4 -38.91 28.00 -38.57
N PHE A 5 -38.02 28.83 -38.03
CA PHE A 5 -36.71 28.45 -37.52
C PHE A 5 -36.89 27.95 -36.08
N ILE A 6 -36.52 26.70 -35.80
CA ILE A 6 -36.38 26.17 -34.44
C ILE A 6 -34.88 26.16 -34.14
N GLY A 7 -34.45 27.09 -33.28
CA GLY A 7 -33.08 27.17 -32.77
C GLY A 7 -32.88 26.11 -31.68
N LEU A 8 -31.98 25.16 -31.94
CA LEU A 8 -31.53 24.18 -30.97
C LEU A 8 -30.28 24.74 -30.27
N GLY A 9 -30.45 25.24 -29.05
CA GLY A 9 -29.35 25.67 -28.19
C GLY A 9 -28.62 24.44 -27.63
N VAL A 10 -27.40 24.19 -28.10
CA VAL A 10 -26.51 23.17 -27.53
C VAL A 10 -25.77 23.81 -26.35
N LEU A 11 -26.18 23.44 -25.14
CA LEU A 11 -25.50 23.83 -23.90
C LEU A 11 -24.24 22.96 -23.74
N PHE A 12 -23.07 23.52 -24.05
CA PHE A 12 -21.77 22.89 -23.80
C PHE A 12 -21.45 22.95 -22.30
N MET A 13 -21.57 21.81 -21.61
CA MET A 13 -21.06 21.64 -20.25
C MET A 13 -19.53 21.53 -20.33
N VAL A 14 -18.82 22.58 -19.94
CA VAL A 14 -17.36 22.55 -19.79
C VAL A 14 -17.05 21.82 -18.48
N ALA A 15 -16.77 20.52 -18.57
CA ALA A 15 -16.23 19.76 -17.45
C ALA A 15 -14.81 20.28 -17.17
N ALA A 16 -14.66 21.07 -16.09
CA ALA A 16 -13.37 21.47 -15.57
C ALA A 16 -12.66 20.22 -15.03
N CYS A 17 -11.85 19.58 -15.89
CA CYS A 17 -10.98 18.48 -15.53
C CYS A 17 -9.85 19.06 -14.67
N SER A 18 -10.07 19.12 -13.35
CA SER A 18 -9.03 19.46 -12.38
C SER A 18 -7.97 18.36 -12.43
N LEU A 19 -6.84 18.65 -13.07
CA LEU A 19 -5.69 17.75 -13.09
C LEU A 19 -5.22 17.53 -11.65
N PRO A 20 -5.04 16.27 -11.21
CA PRO A 20 -4.51 16.01 -9.88
C PRO A 20 -3.08 16.55 -9.80
N ILE A 21 -2.81 17.33 -8.74
CA ILE A 21 -1.46 17.78 -8.40
C ILE A 21 -0.63 16.52 -8.12
N GLN A 22 0.24 16.15 -9.05
CA GLN A 22 1.20 15.06 -8.86
C GLN A 22 2.29 15.57 -7.91
N THR A 23 2.16 15.29 -6.63
CA THR A 23 3.25 15.45 -5.68
C THR A 23 4.31 14.41 -6.02
N THR A 24 5.41 14.84 -6.64
CA THR A 24 6.55 13.97 -6.94
C THR A 24 7.21 13.60 -5.61
N VAL A 25 6.91 12.41 -5.10
CA VAL A 25 7.60 11.84 -3.94
C VAL A 25 9.06 11.64 -4.35
N LYS A 26 9.99 12.29 -3.64
CA LYS A 26 11.42 12.07 -3.84
C LYS A 26 11.79 10.76 -3.14
N VAL A 27 11.96 9.69 -3.92
CA VAL A 27 12.37 8.38 -3.42
C VAL A 27 13.90 8.22 -3.52
N PRO A 28 14.59 7.82 -2.44
CA PRO A 28 16.03 7.53 -2.48
C PRO A 28 16.39 6.44 -3.52
N PRO A 29 17.59 6.46 -4.12
CA PRO A 29 17.99 5.49 -5.13
C PRO A 29 17.85 4.02 -4.67
N ASP A 30 18.31 3.69 -3.47
CA ASP A 30 18.29 2.31 -2.97
C ASP A 30 16.85 1.79 -2.77
N VAL A 31 15.97 2.64 -2.22
CA VAL A 31 14.53 2.34 -2.09
C VAL A 31 13.89 2.22 -3.48
N LYS A 32 14.31 3.05 -4.43
CA LYS A 32 13.82 2.99 -5.82
C LYS A 32 14.23 1.70 -6.51
N ASP A 33 15.48 1.31 -6.38
CA ASP A 33 16.03 0.10 -6.98
C ASP A 33 15.40 -1.15 -6.34
N PHE A 34 15.15 -1.11 -5.03
CA PHE A 34 14.43 -2.15 -4.33
C PHE A 34 12.98 -2.26 -4.82
N LEU A 35 12.13 -1.23 -4.66
CA LEU A 35 10.69 -1.31 -4.93
C LEU A 35 10.32 -1.28 -6.42
N GLY A 36 11.09 -0.57 -7.24
CA GLY A 36 10.76 -0.29 -8.64
C GLY A 36 9.67 0.77 -8.83
N ASP A 37 9.65 1.37 -10.03
CA ASP A 37 8.77 2.49 -10.37
C ASP A 37 7.27 2.13 -10.24
N GLN A 38 6.90 0.89 -10.57
CA GLN A 38 5.49 0.46 -10.55
C GLN A 38 4.94 0.42 -9.12
N MET A 39 5.60 -0.28 -8.19
CA MET A 39 5.17 -0.35 -6.79
C MET A 39 5.14 1.05 -6.16
N ILE A 40 6.18 1.86 -6.40
CA ILE A 40 6.25 3.25 -5.93
C ILE A 40 5.04 4.04 -6.40
N SER A 41 4.64 3.91 -7.67
CA SER A 41 3.51 4.66 -8.21
C SER A 41 2.19 4.35 -7.50
N VAL A 42 1.99 3.11 -7.05
CA VAL A 42 0.80 2.65 -6.30
C VAL A 42 0.89 3.09 -4.84
N ILE A 43 2.04 2.88 -4.20
CA ILE A 43 2.25 3.22 -2.78
C ILE A 43 2.21 4.74 -2.55
N ALA A 44 2.76 5.54 -3.46
CA ALA A 44 2.88 7.00 -3.29
C ALA A 44 1.54 7.75 -3.37
N ALA A 45 0.58 7.22 -4.12
CA ALA A 45 -0.72 7.87 -4.32
C ALA A 45 -1.85 6.83 -4.48
N PRO A 46 -2.14 6.05 -3.42
CA PRO A 46 -3.22 5.07 -3.45
C PRO A 46 -4.58 5.78 -3.39
N GLU A 47 -5.60 5.15 -3.98
CA GLU A 47 -6.99 5.55 -3.81
C GLU A 47 -7.50 5.18 -2.40
N ARG A 48 -7.02 4.05 -1.87
CA ARG A 48 -7.26 3.59 -0.50
C ARG A 48 -6.19 2.58 -0.08
N VAL A 49 -6.04 2.40 1.23
CA VAL A 49 -5.25 1.32 1.81
C VAL A 49 -6.11 0.53 2.77
N GLU A 50 -6.28 -0.76 2.47
CA GLU A 50 -7.00 -1.71 3.31
C GLU A 50 -6.01 -2.38 4.29
N SER A 51 -6.42 -2.64 5.52
CA SER A 51 -5.59 -3.33 6.51
C SER A 51 -6.16 -4.70 6.88
N PHE A 52 -5.27 -5.64 7.20
CA PHE A 52 -5.62 -7.03 7.50
C PHE A 52 -4.75 -7.58 8.64
N ARG A 53 -5.33 -8.44 9.47
CA ARG A 53 -4.58 -9.47 10.19
C ARG A 53 -4.47 -10.68 9.28
N VAL A 54 -3.29 -11.27 9.26
CA VAL A 54 -3.00 -12.46 8.47
C VAL A 54 -2.47 -13.58 9.36
N ASN A 55 -2.63 -14.82 8.92
CA ASN A 55 -2.02 -15.97 9.55
C ASN A 55 -0.61 -16.19 8.99
N ALA A 56 0.33 -16.56 9.85
CA ALA A 56 1.74 -16.71 9.49
C ALA A 56 2.04 -17.94 8.59
N GLU A 57 1.11 -18.88 8.48
CA GLU A 57 1.26 -20.07 7.65
C GLU A 57 0.64 -19.80 6.28
N GLN A 58 1.45 -19.88 5.23
CA GLN A 58 0.93 -19.85 3.87
C GLN A 58 0.05 -21.07 3.64
N GLU A 59 -1.11 -20.84 3.04
CA GLU A 59 -1.98 -21.91 2.58
C GLU A 59 -2.00 -21.92 1.05
N LYS A 60 -2.22 -23.10 0.46
CA LYS A 60 -2.38 -23.20 -0.99
C LYS A 60 -3.67 -22.49 -1.40
N ALA A 61 -3.50 -21.39 -2.14
CA ALA A 61 -4.51 -20.75 -2.99
C ALA A 61 -5.93 -20.76 -2.40
N SER A 62 -6.14 -20.01 -1.32
CA SER A 62 -7.50 -19.62 -0.92
C SER A 62 -7.86 -18.29 -1.59
N SER A 63 -9.15 -18.09 -1.88
CA SER A 63 -9.68 -16.83 -2.41
C SER A 63 -9.57 -15.66 -1.43
N GLU A 64 -9.18 -15.93 -0.18
CA GLU A 64 -9.13 -14.98 0.94
C GLU A 64 -7.69 -14.86 1.49
N ALA A 65 -6.70 -14.91 0.60
CA ALA A 65 -5.29 -14.73 0.94
C ALA A 65 -4.75 -13.37 0.48
N LEU A 66 -3.83 -12.82 1.26
CA LEU A 66 -3.08 -11.62 0.94
C LEU A 66 -1.63 -12.02 0.67
N ALA A 67 -1.22 -12.01 -0.61
CA ALA A 67 0.08 -12.53 -1.08
C ALA A 67 0.39 -13.95 -0.53
N GLY A 68 -0.59 -14.85 -0.62
CA GLY A 68 -0.44 -16.25 -0.17
C GLY A 68 -0.64 -16.49 1.33
N PHE A 69 -0.83 -15.44 2.14
CA PHE A 69 -1.11 -15.57 3.58
C PHE A 69 -2.60 -15.42 3.87
N PRO A 70 -3.25 -16.39 4.54
CA PRO A 70 -4.68 -16.32 4.84
C PRO A 70 -5.03 -15.08 5.66
N ILE A 71 -6.10 -14.37 5.26
CA ILE A 71 -6.63 -13.24 6.02
C ILE A 71 -7.43 -13.79 7.20
N SER A 72 -7.06 -13.39 8.42
CA SER A 72 -7.81 -13.77 9.63
C SER A 72 -8.82 -12.71 10.05
N LYS A 73 -8.56 -11.43 9.76
CA LYS A 73 -9.48 -10.33 10.04
C LYS A 73 -9.20 -9.13 9.15
N GLN A 74 -10.23 -8.54 8.57
CA GLN A 74 -10.13 -7.21 7.95
C GLN A 74 -10.18 -6.10 9.01
N GLY A 75 -9.26 -5.15 8.92
CA GLY A 75 -9.20 -3.94 9.74
C GLY A 75 -9.82 -2.72 9.05
N PRO A 76 -9.72 -1.54 9.66
CA PRO A 76 -10.16 -0.30 9.03
C PRO A 76 -9.25 0.06 7.85
N ASN A 77 -9.75 0.88 6.94
CA ASN A 77 -8.87 1.55 5.97
C ASN A 77 -7.97 2.54 6.71
N LEU A 78 -6.74 2.73 6.21
CA LEU A 78 -5.85 3.74 6.78
C LEU A 78 -6.45 5.13 6.53
N ASN A 79 -6.43 5.96 7.57
CA ASN A 79 -6.70 7.39 7.43
C ASN A 79 -5.47 8.12 6.85
N GLU A 80 -5.61 9.42 6.58
CA GLU A 80 -4.55 10.22 5.95
C GLU A 80 -3.26 10.29 6.79
N GLU A 81 -3.39 10.37 8.12
CA GLU A 81 -2.24 10.43 9.04
C GLU A 81 -1.47 9.09 9.04
N GLN A 82 -2.20 7.98 9.15
CA GLN A 82 -1.63 6.64 9.09
C GLN A 82 -0.97 6.35 7.74
N LEU A 83 -1.61 6.78 6.64
CA LEU A 83 -1.06 6.67 5.30
C LEU A 83 0.24 7.45 5.17
N LYS A 84 0.27 8.71 5.61
CA LYS A 84 1.48 9.53 5.62
C LYS A 84 2.58 8.91 6.46
N LYS A 85 2.25 8.37 7.64
CA LYS A 85 3.21 7.67 8.52
C LYS A 85 3.82 6.47 7.80
N ILE A 86 3.01 5.56 7.25
CA ILE A 86 3.57 4.37 6.59
C ILE A 86 4.35 4.73 5.32
N GLN A 87 3.90 5.71 4.54
CA GLN A 87 4.62 6.19 3.37
C GLN A 87 5.97 6.82 3.74
N SER A 88 6.04 7.57 4.85
CA SER A 88 7.33 8.14 5.29
C SER A 88 8.32 7.06 5.70
N LEU A 89 7.86 5.95 6.30
CA LEU A 89 8.73 4.82 6.60
C LEU A 89 9.18 4.11 5.32
N ILE A 90 8.25 3.78 4.41
CA ILE A 90 8.58 3.08 3.16
C ILE A 90 9.53 3.89 2.27
N PHE A 91 9.41 5.21 2.24
CA PHE A 91 10.24 6.06 1.38
C PHE A 91 11.46 6.66 2.08
N ASP A 92 11.79 6.21 3.29
CA ASP A 92 13.03 6.54 3.99
C ASP A 92 14.01 5.38 3.87
N GLU A 93 15.20 5.64 3.32
CA GLU A 93 16.26 4.65 3.19
C GLU A 93 16.74 4.10 4.54
N ASN A 94 16.59 4.90 5.62
CA ASN A 94 16.98 4.49 6.98
C ASN A 94 16.02 3.47 7.60
N SER A 95 14.88 3.20 6.96
CA SER A 95 13.94 2.17 7.40
C SER A 95 14.39 0.75 7.05
N TYR A 96 15.45 0.64 6.24
CA TYR A 96 15.93 -0.61 5.67
C TYR A 96 17.34 -0.93 6.18
N HIS A 97 17.65 -2.23 6.27
CA HIS A 97 19.02 -2.71 6.40
C HIS A 97 19.43 -3.50 5.15
N PHE A 98 19.56 -2.80 4.03
CA PHE A 98 19.93 -3.41 2.75
C PHE A 98 21.22 -4.24 2.85
N GLY A 99 21.20 -5.41 2.22
CA GLY A 99 22.37 -6.30 2.13
C GLY A 99 22.62 -7.17 3.36
N ILE A 100 21.71 -7.18 4.33
CA ILE A 100 21.74 -8.09 5.48
C ILE A 100 20.67 -9.16 5.32
N GLU A 101 21.09 -10.41 5.11
CA GLU A 101 20.16 -11.54 5.09
C GLU A 101 19.86 -12.02 6.52
N LYS A 102 18.57 -12.05 6.87
CA LYS A 102 18.09 -12.65 8.11
C LYS A 102 17.76 -14.12 7.91
N SER A 103 18.26 -14.99 8.79
CA SER A 103 17.97 -16.44 8.76
C SER A 103 16.58 -16.81 9.30
N CYS A 104 15.73 -15.82 9.59
CA CYS A 104 14.41 -16.07 10.14
C CYS A 104 13.40 -16.42 9.05
N LYS A 105 12.51 -17.37 9.36
CA LYS A 105 11.32 -17.62 8.54
C LYS A 105 10.37 -16.43 8.63
N PHE A 106 10.03 -15.84 7.48
CA PHE A 106 9.01 -14.80 7.40
C PHE A 106 7.65 -15.30 7.90
N ARG A 107 7.09 -14.61 8.89
CA ARG A 107 5.83 -14.95 9.56
C ARG A 107 5.03 -13.67 9.79
N PRO A 108 4.23 -13.23 8.82
CA PRO A 108 3.54 -11.96 8.93
C PRO A 108 2.36 -12.04 9.89
N GLU A 109 2.07 -10.93 10.56
CA GLU A 109 0.91 -10.77 11.44
C GLU A 109 -0.05 -9.68 10.95
N VAL A 110 0.44 -8.73 10.16
CA VAL A 110 -0.35 -7.61 9.59
C VAL A 110 -0.06 -7.48 8.10
N GLY A 111 -1.10 -7.16 7.35
CA GLY A 111 -1.01 -6.85 5.93
C GLY A 111 -1.68 -5.52 5.59
N LEU A 112 -1.10 -4.79 4.65
CA LEU A 112 -1.62 -3.57 4.08
C LEU A 112 -1.77 -3.77 2.57
N LYS A 113 -2.89 -3.34 1.99
CA LYS A 113 -3.14 -3.42 0.55
C LYS A 113 -3.40 -2.04 -0.01
N PHE A 114 -2.41 -1.49 -0.70
CA PHE A 114 -2.47 -0.22 -1.42
C PHE A 114 -3.13 -0.46 -2.76
N ILE A 115 -4.16 0.32 -3.10
CA ILE A 115 -4.96 0.11 -4.32
C ILE A 115 -4.96 1.40 -5.15
N LYS A 116 -4.66 1.29 -6.45
CA LYS A 116 -4.66 2.42 -7.40
C LYS A 116 -4.97 1.93 -8.81
N GLY A 117 -6.01 2.48 -9.45
CA GLY A 117 -6.27 2.24 -10.88
C GLY A 117 -6.45 0.76 -11.26
N GLY A 118 -6.90 -0.09 -10.34
CA GLY A 118 -7.02 -1.54 -10.54
C GLY A 118 -5.77 -2.34 -10.20
N GLU A 119 -4.64 -1.68 -9.93
CA GLU A 119 -3.42 -2.30 -9.41
C GLU A 119 -3.45 -2.35 -7.88
N ALA A 120 -2.71 -3.30 -7.31
CA ALA A 120 -2.51 -3.39 -5.88
C ALA A 120 -1.07 -3.74 -5.53
N VAL A 121 -0.55 -3.09 -4.48
CA VAL A 121 0.68 -3.49 -3.79
C VAL A 121 0.32 -3.93 -2.39
N VAL A 122 0.78 -5.12 -2.03
CA VAL A 122 0.62 -5.71 -0.70
C VAL A 122 1.90 -5.50 0.08
N ILE A 123 1.77 -5.07 1.33
CA ILE A 123 2.87 -5.01 2.30
C ILE A 123 2.49 -5.88 3.49
N LEU A 124 3.29 -6.90 3.77
CA LEU A 124 3.13 -7.77 4.92
C LEU A 124 4.20 -7.44 5.95
N LEU A 125 3.82 -7.36 7.22
CA LEU A 125 4.70 -7.02 8.33
C LEU A 125 4.86 -8.25 9.23
N SER A 126 6.11 -8.64 9.47
CA SER A 126 6.51 -9.69 10.40
C SER A 126 7.22 -9.07 11.61
N PHE A 127 6.54 -8.98 12.74
CA PHE A 127 7.08 -8.43 13.99
C PHE A 127 7.89 -9.45 14.79
N SER A 128 7.83 -10.74 14.47
CA SER A 128 8.73 -11.69 15.13
C SER A 128 10.19 -11.55 14.69
N CYS A 129 10.41 -11.05 13.47
CA CYS A 129 11.72 -11.01 12.83
C CYS A 129 12.07 -9.68 12.15
N ASP A 130 11.19 -8.68 12.31
CA ASP A 130 11.40 -7.34 11.79
C ASP A 130 11.69 -7.35 10.30
N LEU A 131 10.78 -7.99 9.58
CA LEU A 131 10.81 -8.09 8.14
C LEU A 131 9.51 -7.52 7.61
N TRP A 132 9.61 -6.87 6.46
CA TRP A 132 8.46 -6.57 5.62
C TRP A 132 8.61 -7.17 4.24
N LEU A 133 7.49 -7.63 3.67
CA LEU A 133 7.42 -8.17 2.32
C LEU A 133 6.53 -7.27 1.49
N PHE A 134 7.04 -6.80 0.36
CA PHE A 134 6.33 -6.04 -0.66
C PHE A 134 5.99 -6.99 -1.82
N ALA A 135 4.72 -7.06 -2.21
CA ALA A 135 4.26 -7.93 -3.28
C ALA A 135 3.38 -7.18 -4.29
N GLN A 136 3.65 -7.41 -5.57
CA GLN A 136 2.83 -6.95 -6.70
C GLN A 136 2.78 -8.02 -7.79
N GLY A 137 1.64 -8.70 -7.93
CA GLY A 137 1.55 -9.87 -8.82
C GLY A 137 2.46 -11.00 -8.33
N ASP A 138 3.37 -11.47 -9.19
CA ASP A 138 4.37 -12.50 -8.87
C ASP A 138 5.70 -11.92 -8.37
N ASP A 139 5.85 -10.60 -8.30
CA ASP A 139 7.06 -9.94 -7.78
C ASP A 139 6.94 -9.77 -6.27
N GLU A 140 7.83 -10.44 -5.52
CA GLU A 140 7.92 -10.39 -4.06
C GLU A 140 9.32 -9.94 -3.64
N LYS A 141 9.36 -8.98 -2.73
CA LYS A 141 10.59 -8.37 -2.23
C LYS A 141 10.53 -8.31 -0.71
N ILE A 142 11.49 -8.93 -0.04
CA ILE A 142 11.58 -8.94 1.41
C ILE A 142 12.80 -8.15 1.84
N GLU A 143 12.67 -7.40 2.93
CA GLU A 143 13.81 -6.69 3.52
C GLU A 143 13.64 -6.55 5.03
N ASP A 144 14.75 -6.30 5.69
CA ASP A 144 14.84 -5.96 7.10
C ASP A 144 14.22 -4.58 7.38
N SER A 145 13.39 -4.51 8.41
CA SER A 145 12.70 -3.32 8.92
C SER A 145 13.02 -3.05 10.40
N ASP A 146 14.11 -3.61 10.94
CA ASP A 146 14.59 -3.39 12.32
C ASP A 146 14.57 -1.90 12.71
N PRO A 147 15.08 -0.96 11.88
CA PRO A 147 15.18 0.45 12.27
C PRO A 147 13.84 1.11 12.59
N VAL A 148 12.73 0.59 12.06
CA VAL A 148 11.38 1.18 12.17
C VAL A 148 10.38 0.25 12.85
N ARG A 149 10.89 -0.74 13.61
CA ARG A 149 10.07 -1.73 14.32
C ARG A 149 9.00 -1.06 15.18
N GLU A 150 9.37 -0.06 15.98
CA GLU A 150 8.48 0.56 16.95
C GLU A 150 7.32 1.28 16.25
N GLU A 151 7.62 2.03 15.19
CA GLU A 151 6.66 2.77 14.40
C GLU A 151 5.67 1.86 13.67
N LEU A 152 6.15 0.72 13.16
CA LEU A 152 5.31 -0.30 12.53
C LEU A 152 4.40 -1.00 13.53
N ILE A 153 4.91 -1.30 14.74
CA ILE A 153 4.11 -1.86 15.84
C ILE A 153 3.03 -0.88 16.29
N GLU A 154 3.37 0.39 16.46
CA GLU A 154 2.41 1.44 16.81
C GLU A 154 1.31 1.58 15.75
N LEU A 155 1.68 1.59 14.47
CA LEU A 155 0.71 1.61 13.37
C LEU A 155 -0.22 0.39 13.47
N ALA A 156 0.32 -0.81 13.66
CA ALA A 156 -0.46 -2.03 13.81
C ALA A 156 -1.42 -1.98 15.01
N TYR A 157 -0.99 -1.46 16.15
CA TYR A 157 -1.87 -1.28 17.32
C TYR A 157 -3.00 -0.29 17.05
N SER A 158 -2.73 0.79 16.31
CA SER A 158 -3.76 1.77 15.92
C SER A 158 -4.84 1.16 15.01
N LEU A 159 -4.48 0.18 14.19
CA LEU A 159 -5.39 -0.52 13.27
C LEU A 159 -6.13 -1.68 13.96
N PHE A 160 -5.47 -2.32 14.93
CA PHE A 160 -5.95 -3.53 15.61
C PHE A 160 -5.69 -3.46 17.12
N PRO A 161 -6.42 -2.62 17.86
CA PRO A 161 -6.26 -2.50 19.30
C PRO A 161 -6.58 -3.84 19.98
N LEU A 162 -5.84 -4.18 21.02
CA LEU A 162 -6.20 -5.30 21.89
C LEU A 162 -7.58 -5.01 22.49
N ALA A 163 -8.49 -5.98 22.39
CA ALA A 163 -9.77 -5.88 23.07
C ALA A 163 -9.51 -5.70 24.58
N LYS A 164 -10.12 -4.67 25.18
CA LYS A 164 -10.11 -4.46 26.62
C LYS A 164 -10.90 -5.53 27.34
#